data_AF-A0A846WG19-F1
#
_entry.id   AF-A0A846WG19-F1
#
_cell.length_a   1.000
_cell.length_b   1.000
_cell.length_c   1.000
_cell.angle_alpha   90.00
_cell.angle_beta   90.00
_cell.angle_gamma   90.00
#
_symmetry.space_group_name_H-M   'P 1'
#
loop_
_entity.id
_entity.type
_entity.pdbx_description
1 polymer ?
#
loop_
_entity_poly.entity_id
_entity_poly.type
_entity_poly.pdbx_seq_one_letter_code
_entity_poly.pdbx_strand_id
1 'polypeptide(L)'
;MSFTGLRTDNDGFVCGICAHQLFDQCFRCERFTRHSRYVVGNHRTCPECARQLRACPDCGTLLAGRRGCDRCADRHTLWNYTYRPDPIFHGTGPLFLGLELEVVVPEDRFGDAIATATDALGSLGYLKRDSSIRPMGFEIVCHPMTYQYALTEFPWQVLHQLARLGCETGPGVGLHVHASRAGFTGPAHIFRWMKLVYRNSDQVSRLARRTSRYAPFELDTRSRVKDLAKGARHAVGLPRYQAINPHPRDTLELRVFASTLDPGQVQAALAFTEASIAYTADLTVAQIHAGGWDWEQFTDWLTHRLEYAPLVAELAHLAEQIDEQEGVLCAS
;
A
#
# COMPACT_ATOMS: atom_id res chain seq x y z
N MET A 1 22.64 -0.36 32.15
CA MET A 1 22.77 -1.20 30.93
C MET A 1 23.35 -0.34 29.83
N SER A 2 24.56 -0.65 29.36
CA SER A 2 25.14 0.03 28.21
C SER A 2 24.29 -0.30 26.99
N PHE A 3 23.57 0.68 26.44
CA PHE A 3 22.97 0.52 25.12
C PHE A 3 24.12 0.48 24.12
N THR A 4 24.55 -0.72 23.74
CA THR A 4 25.40 -0.93 22.57
C THR A 4 24.60 -0.50 21.35
N GLY A 5 24.79 0.76 20.95
CA GLY A 5 24.25 1.27 19.71
C GLY A 5 24.78 0.44 18.53
N LEU A 6 23.91 0.12 17.59
CA LEU A 6 24.28 -0.51 16.34
C LEU A 6 24.78 0.58 15.39
N ARG A 7 25.92 0.35 14.72
CA ARG A 7 26.54 1.35 13.84
C ARG A 7 25.71 1.57 12.59
N THR A 8 25.56 2.83 12.21
CA THR A 8 24.92 3.23 10.95
C THR A 8 25.96 3.51 9.85
N ASP A 9 25.51 3.56 8.60
CA ASP A 9 26.34 3.82 7.44
C ASP A 9 26.95 5.24 7.39
N ASN A 10 26.40 6.17 8.17
CA ASN A 10 26.90 7.53 8.37
C ASN A 10 27.71 7.70 9.68
N ASP A 11 28.33 6.62 10.18
CA ASP A 11 29.16 6.58 11.39
C ASP A 11 28.44 6.97 12.71
N GLY A 12 27.11 6.99 12.68
CA GLY A 12 26.27 7.15 13.87
C GLY A 12 25.91 5.83 14.55
N PHE A 13 24.97 5.92 15.49
CA PHE A 13 24.44 4.78 16.23
C PHE A 13 22.91 4.81 16.28
N VAL A 14 22.31 3.63 16.26
CA VAL A 14 20.87 3.42 16.42
C VAL A 14 20.60 2.33 17.47
N CYS A 15 19.53 2.46 18.26
CA CYS A 15 19.16 1.41 19.20
C CYS A 15 18.67 0.15 18.47
N GLY A 16 18.76 -1.01 19.12
CA GLY A 16 18.35 -2.29 18.54
C GLY A 16 16.92 -2.27 17.97
N ILE A 17 15.95 -1.70 18.69
CA ILE A 17 14.56 -1.67 18.24
C ILE A 17 14.40 -0.87 16.94
N CYS A 18 14.93 0.35 16.90
CA CYS A 18 14.87 1.20 15.72
C CYS A 18 15.63 0.59 14.54
N ALA A 19 16.76 -0.07 14.78
CA ALA A 19 17.55 -0.73 13.74
C ALA A 19 16.74 -1.80 12.99
N HIS A 20 16.00 -2.64 13.72
CA HIS A 20 15.21 -3.72 13.12
C HIS A 20 13.91 -3.24 12.48
N GLN A 21 13.37 -2.08 12.88
CA GLN A 21 12.07 -1.59 12.38
C GLN A 21 12.18 -0.51 11.30
N LEU A 22 13.27 0.28 11.27
CA LEU A 22 13.37 1.49 10.44
C LEU A 22 14.59 1.51 9.50
N PHE A 23 15.49 0.53 9.63
CA PHE A 23 16.73 0.43 8.87
C PHE A 23 16.84 -0.96 8.23
N ASP A 24 17.66 -1.05 7.20
CA ASP A 24 18.14 -2.33 6.67
C ASP A 24 19.61 -2.52 7.04
N GLN A 25 20.00 -3.77 7.28
CA GLN A 25 21.41 -4.10 7.49
C GLN A 25 22.10 -4.30 6.14
N CYS A 26 23.22 -3.62 5.91
CA CYS A 26 24.03 -3.82 4.72
C CYS A 26 24.71 -5.19 4.76
N PHE A 27 24.47 -6.03 3.76
CA PHE A 27 25.08 -7.38 3.70
C PHE A 27 26.61 -7.37 3.57
N ARG A 28 27.22 -6.23 3.20
CA ARG A 28 28.66 -6.12 2.93
C ARG A 28 29.46 -5.53 4.08
N CYS A 29 28.98 -4.45 4.71
CA CYS A 29 29.68 -3.79 5.82
C CYS A 29 28.97 -3.94 7.16
N GLU A 30 27.84 -4.65 7.21
CA GLU A 30 27.04 -4.93 8.41
C GLU A 30 26.43 -3.71 9.11
N ARG A 31 26.70 -2.50 8.61
CA ARG A 31 26.13 -1.24 9.10
C ARG A 31 24.67 -1.10 8.71
N PHE A 32 23.90 -0.41 9.56
CA PHE A 32 22.49 -0.12 9.32
C PHE A 32 22.31 1.15 8.49
N THR A 33 21.44 1.09 7.49
CA THR A 33 21.15 2.22 6.60
C THR A 33 19.65 2.44 6.43
N ARG A 34 19.25 3.69 6.21
CA ARG A 34 17.89 4.01 5.75
C ARG A 34 17.79 3.99 4.23
N HIS A 35 18.89 4.22 3.52
CA HIS A 35 18.88 4.38 2.07
C HIS A 35 19.49 3.15 1.40
N SER A 36 18.99 1.97 1.78
CA SER A 36 19.49 0.74 1.21
C SER A 36 19.14 0.63 -0.28
N ARG A 37 19.91 -0.19 -1.00
CA ARG A 37 19.64 -0.61 -2.39
C ARG A 37 19.42 -2.13 -2.43
N TYR A 38 18.54 -2.57 -3.33
CA TYR A 38 18.28 -3.99 -3.56
C TYR A 38 19.48 -4.65 -4.23
N VAL A 39 19.77 -5.86 -3.77
CA VAL A 39 20.82 -6.71 -4.30
C VAL A 39 20.22 -8.10 -4.52
N VAL A 40 20.57 -8.73 -5.64
CA VAL A 40 20.11 -10.08 -6.00
C VAL A 40 20.15 -11.06 -4.83
N GLY A 41 19.14 -11.92 -4.74
CA GLY A 41 18.99 -12.86 -3.63
C GLY A 41 18.42 -12.22 -2.35
N ASN A 42 17.63 -11.15 -2.51
CA ASN A 42 16.96 -10.46 -1.42
C ASN A 42 17.88 -9.85 -0.35
N HIS A 43 19.05 -9.38 -0.77
CA HIS A 43 19.97 -8.65 0.10
C HIS A 43 19.75 -7.14 -0.01
N ARG A 44 20.14 -6.41 1.04
CA ARG A 44 20.16 -4.94 1.07
C ARG A 44 21.58 -4.46 1.29
N THR A 45 21.96 -3.36 0.65
CA THR A 45 23.28 -2.75 0.82
C THR A 45 23.18 -1.24 1.01
N CYS A 46 24.11 -0.64 1.76
CA CYS A 46 24.16 0.82 1.91
C CYS A 46 24.64 1.50 0.61
N PRO A 47 24.37 2.81 0.42
CA PRO A 47 24.76 3.54 -0.78
C PRO A 47 26.26 3.46 -1.10
N GLU A 48 27.10 3.48 -0.07
CA GLU A 48 28.55 3.42 -0.25
C GLU A 48 29.00 2.06 -0.79
N CYS A 49 28.54 0.96 -0.18
CA CYS A 49 28.84 -0.37 -0.66
C CYS A 49 28.19 -0.67 -2.02
N ALA A 50 27.06 -0.04 -2.34
CA ALA A 50 26.38 -0.17 -3.64
C ALA A 50 27.27 0.29 -4.81
N ARG A 51 28.01 1.38 -4.64
CA ARG A 51 28.91 1.95 -5.68
C ARG A 51 29.99 0.98 -6.15
N GLN A 52 30.31 -0.01 -5.31
CA GLN A 52 31.34 -1.01 -5.55
C GLN A 52 30.77 -2.31 -6.15
N LEU A 53 29.47 -2.37 -6.42
CA LEU A 53 28.82 -3.53 -7.03
C LEU A 53 28.50 -3.25 -8.49
N ARG A 54 28.56 -4.31 -9.31
CA ARG A 54 28.05 -4.24 -10.69
C ARG A 54 26.53 -4.21 -10.67
N ALA A 55 25.93 -3.52 -11.62
CA ALA A 55 24.50 -3.56 -11.87
C ALA A 55 24.19 -4.44 -13.08
N CYS A 56 23.01 -5.05 -13.08
CA CYS A 56 22.44 -5.69 -14.27
C CYS A 56 22.26 -4.63 -15.36
N PRO A 57 22.74 -4.85 -16.59
CA PRO A 57 22.61 -3.87 -17.67
C PRO A 57 21.14 -3.67 -18.09
N ASP A 58 20.29 -4.69 -17.92
CA ASP A 58 18.90 -4.64 -18.38
C ASP A 58 17.96 -3.93 -17.40
N CYS A 59 18.16 -4.14 -16.08
CA CYS A 59 17.21 -3.65 -15.07
C CYS A 59 17.84 -2.87 -13.91
N GLY A 60 19.17 -2.68 -13.89
CA GLY A 60 19.88 -1.92 -12.87
C GLY A 60 20.00 -2.59 -11.49
N THR A 61 19.49 -3.81 -11.29
CA THR A 61 19.61 -4.57 -10.03
C THR A 61 21.07 -4.87 -9.71
N LEU A 62 21.49 -4.69 -8.46
CA LEU A 62 22.88 -4.91 -8.05
C LEU A 62 23.22 -6.41 -7.95
N LEU A 63 24.32 -6.79 -8.58
CA LEU A 63 24.82 -8.16 -8.72
C LEU A 63 25.98 -8.38 -7.73
N ALA A 64 25.71 -8.92 -6.54
CA ALA A 64 26.72 -9.25 -5.54
C ALA A 64 27.60 -10.45 -5.95
N GLY A 65 28.38 -10.30 -7.03
CA GLY A 65 29.25 -11.35 -7.57
C GLY A 65 28.51 -12.49 -8.29
N ARG A 66 27.17 -12.48 -8.33
CA ARG A 66 26.37 -13.45 -9.09
C ARG A 66 26.48 -13.19 -10.60
N ARG A 67 26.45 -14.27 -11.38
CA ARG A 67 26.46 -14.22 -12.86
C ARG A 67 25.12 -13.84 -13.49
N GLY A 68 24.01 -13.94 -12.73
CA GLY A 68 22.67 -13.66 -13.23
C GLY A 68 21.91 -12.65 -12.35
N CYS A 69 20.97 -11.95 -12.97
CA CYS A 69 19.99 -11.08 -12.32
C CYS A 69 18.73 -11.89 -12.04
N ASP A 70 18.32 -11.98 -10.78
CA ASP A 70 17.11 -12.71 -10.38
C ASP A 70 15.85 -12.10 -11.03
N ARG A 71 15.79 -10.77 -11.16
CA ARG A 71 14.70 -10.06 -11.85
C ARG A 71 14.60 -10.33 -13.34
N CYS A 72 15.71 -10.61 -14.02
CA CYS A 72 15.73 -10.83 -15.47
C CYS A 72 15.76 -12.31 -15.86
N ALA A 73 16.07 -13.21 -14.92
CA ALA A 73 16.24 -14.63 -15.20
C ALA A 73 14.94 -15.34 -15.53
N ASP A 74 13.84 -14.94 -14.89
CA ASP A 74 12.52 -15.52 -15.07
C ASP A 74 11.45 -14.43 -15.01
N ARG A 75 10.63 -14.36 -16.07
CA ARG A 75 9.55 -13.37 -16.20
C ARG A 75 8.34 -13.74 -15.36
N HIS A 76 8.16 -15.02 -15.04
CA HIS A 76 6.99 -15.57 -14.35
C HIS A 76 7.34 -15.92 -12.89
N THR A 77 8.20 -15.12 -12.27
CA THR A 77 8.65 -15.37 -10.91
C THR A 77 7.62 -14.94 -9.87
N LEU A 78 7.25 -15.89 -9.01
CA LEU A 78 6.57 -15.63 -7.75
C LEU A 78 7.61 -15.44 -6.63
N TRP A 79 7.77 -14.22 -6.17
CA TRP A 79 8.76 -13.88 -5.16
C TRP A 79 8.32 -14.30 -3.76
N ASN A 80 9.27 -14.44 -2.83
CA ASN A 80 8.91 -14.65 -1.42
C ASN A 80 8.31 -13.35 -0.81
N TYR A 81 7.61 -13.50 0.32
CA TYR A 81 6.92 -12.38 0.98
C TYR A 81 7.82 -11.22 1.41
N THR A 82 9.14 -11.45 1.59
CA THR A 82 10.11 -10.43 1.98
C THR A 82 10.74 -9.69 0.80
N TYR A 83 10.43 -10.11 -0.45
CA TYR A 83 10.98 -9.47 -1.64
C TYR A 83 10.52 -8.02 -1.74
N ARG A 84 11.50 -7.12 -1.74
CA ARG A 84 11.30 -5.68 -1.81
C ARG A 84 12.37 -5.04 -2.72
N PRO A 85 12.12 -4.99 -4.04
CA PRO A 85 13.02 -4.35 -4.98
C PRO A 85 13.06 -2.84 -4.71
N ASP A 86 14.03 -2.16 -5.31
CA ASP A 86 14.02 -0.69 -5.28
C ASP A 86 12.83 -0.17 -6.11
N PRO A 87 12.06 0.80 -5.59
CA PRO A 87 10.85 1.28 -6.26
C PRO A 87 11.19 2.02 -7.55
N ILE A 88 10.38 1.79 -8.59
CA ILE A 88 10.37 2.58 -9.83
C ILE A 88 9.14 3.49 -9.76
N PHE A 89 9.33 4.81 -9.77
CA PHE A 89 8.22 5.74 -9.62
C PHE A 89 7.60 6.06 -10.98
N HIS A 90 6.28 5.95 -11.07
CA HIS A 90 5.51 6.15 -12.30
C HIS A 90 4.56 7.34 -12.18
N GLY A 91 4.65 8.28 -13.12
CA GLY A 91 3.94 9.57 -13.05
C GLY A 91 4.78 10.69 -12.41
N THR A 92 4.17 11.85 -12.23
CA THR A 92 4.85 13.06 -11.72
C THR A 92 4.12 13.62 -10.52
N GLY A 93 4.86 13.91 -9.45
CA GLY A 93 4.32 14.53 -8.26
C GLY A 93 4.92 13.95 -6.99
N PRO A 94 4.51 14.44 -5.82
CA PRO A 94 5.02 13.96 -4.55
C PRO A 94 4.18 12.82 -3.95
N LEU A 95 2.93 12.64 -4.42
CA LEU A 95 2.02 11.60 -3.97
C LEU A 95 2.00 10.43 -4.97
N PHE A 96 2.54 9.30 -4.53
CA PHE A 96 2.47 8.03 -5.22
C PHE A 96 1.72 7.02 -4.35
N LEU A 97 0.95 6.18 -5.03
CA LEU A 97 0.21 5.06 -4.48
C LEU A 97 0.89 3.75 -4.88
N GLY A 98 1.15 2.87 -3.92
CA GLY A 98 1.53 1.48 -4.14
C GLY A 98 0.35 0.57 -3.84
N LEU A 99 0.02 -0.31 -4.79
CA LEU A 99 -1.08 -1.26 -4.69
C LEU A 99 -0.55 -2.64 -4.28
N GLU A 100 -1.13 -3.24 -3.25
CA GLU A 100 -0.97 -4.66 -2.92
C GLU A 100 -2.35 -5.35 -2.92
N LEU A 101 -2.58 -6.28 -3.84
CA LEU A 101 -3.86 -6.97 -4.02
C LEU A 101 -3.68 -8.49 -3.87
N GLU A 102 -4.29 -9.07 -2.85
CA GLU A 102 -4.23 -10.51 -2.58
C GLU A 102 -5.31 -11.26 -3.37
N VAL A 103 -4.93 -12.27 -4.15
CA VAL A 103 -5.84 -13.04 -5.01
C VAL A 103 -5.76 -14.52 -4.64
N VAL A 104 -6.91 -15.16 -4.46
CA VAL A 104 -7.03 -16.62 -4.27
C VAL A 104 -7.05 -17.27 -5.65
N VAL A 105 -6.26 -18.32 -5.84
CA VAL A 105 -6.05 -18.93 -7.15
C VAL A 105 -6.32 -20.43 -7.07
N PRO A 106 -7.11 -21.01 -8.00
CA PRO A 106 -7.28 -22.45 -8.11
C PRO A 106 -5.95 -23.17 -8.33
N GLU A 107 -5.76 -24.32 -7.70
CA GLU A 107 -4.50 -25.06 -7.74
C GLU A 107 -4.11 -25.47 -9.17
N ASP A 108 -5.07 -25.90 -9.97
CA ASP A 108 -4.89 -26.29 -11.37
C ASP A 108 -4.60 -25.11 -12.31
N ARG A 109 -4.81 -23.87 -11.85
CA ARG A 109 -4.60 -22.62 -12.60
C ARG A 109 -3.46 -21.76 -12.08
N PHE A 110 -2.72 -22.23 -11.06
CA PHE A 110 -1.73 -21.42 -10.38
C PHE A 110 -0.63 -20.89 -11.31
N GLY A 111 -0.11 -21.74 -12.21
CA GLY A 111 0.89 -21.33 -13.20
C GLY A 111 0.35 -20.33 -14.23
N ASP A 112 -0.84 -20.61 -14.78
CA ASP A 112 -1.51 -19.74 -15.76
C ASP A 112 -1.78 -18.34 -15.18
N ALA A 113 -2.22 -18.28 -13.92
CA ALA A 113 -2.50 -17.02 -13.24
C ALA A 113 -1.23 -16.21 -12.98
N ILE A 114 -0.13 -16.86 -12.60
CA ILE A 114 1.18 -16.21 -12.45
C ILE A 114 1.64 -15.63 -13.80
N ALA A 115 1.62 -16.43 -14.86
CA ALA A 115 2.02 -15.99 -16.19
C ALA A 115 1.15 -14.81 -16.67
N THR A 116 -0.17 -14.94 -16.55
CA THR A 116 -1.14 -13.89 -16.92
C THR A 116 -0.85 -12.58 -16.19
N ALA A 117 -0.68 -12.63 -14.87
CA ALA A 117 -0.44 -11.42 -14.08
C ALA A 117 0.94 -10.80 -14.36
N THR A 118 1.99 -11.61 -14.41
CA THR A 118 3.35 -11.11 -14.66
C THR A 118 3.54 -10.57 -16.08
N ASP A 119 2.94 -11.20 -17.10
CA ASP A 119 2.98 -10.71 -18.48
C ASP A 119 2.23 -9.38 -18.62
N ALA A 120 1.08 -9.24 -17.96
CA ALA A 120 0.31 -7.99 -17.98
C ALA A 120 1.02 -6.86 -17.23
N LEU A 121 1.59 -7.14 -16.05
CA LEU A 121 2.27 -6.15 -15.22
C LEU A 121 3.60 -5.69 -15.82
N GLY A 122 4.35 -6.59 -16.46
CA GLY A 122 5.68 -6.31 -16.99
C GLY A 122 6.60 -5.67 -15.93
N SER A 123 7.11 -4.47 -16.21
CA SER A 123 7.96 -3.73 -15.25
C SER A 123 7.18 -2.96 -14.18
N LEU A 124 5.85 -2.86 -14.27
CA LEU A 124 5.02 -2.04 -13.39
C LEU A 124 4.81 -2.69 -12.01
N GLY A 125 4.88 -4.02 -11.93
CA GLY A 125 4.63 -4.76 -10.72
C GLY A 125 5.32 -6.13 -10.70
N TYR A 126 5.07 -6.87 -9.63
CA TYR A 126 5.61 -8.19 -9.38
C TYR A 126 4.68 -8.96 -8.43
N LEU A 127 4.81 -10.29 -8.39
CA LEU A 127 4.01 -11.13 -7.53
C LEU A 127 4.78 -11.55 -6.28
N LYS A 128 4.12 -11.55 -5.13
CA LYS A 128 4.65 -12.12 -3.88
C LYS A 128 3.80 -13.30 -3.44
N ARG A 129 4.47 -14.32 -2.91
CA ARG A 129 3.83 -15.41 -2.19
C ARG A 129 3.41 -14.88 -0.83
N ASP A 130 2.13 -14.99 -0.52
CA ASP A 130 1.61 -14.78 0.81
C ASP A 130 1.02 -16.08 1.36
N SER A 131 1.65 -16.58 2.43
CA SER A 131 1.20 -17.77 3.15
C SER A 131 -0.05 -17.52 4.01
N SER A 132 -0.62 -16.31 4.00
CA SER A 132 -1.91 -16.01 4.65
C SER A 132 -3.10 -16.36 3.74
N ILE A 133 -2.90 -16.34 2.41
CA ILE A 133 -3.92 -16.63 1.42
C ILE A 133 -4.27 -18.13 1.44
N ARG A 134 -5.57 -18.47 1.45
CA ARG A 134 -6.08 -19.84 1.54
C ARG A 134 -7.07 -20.12 0.40
N PRO A 135 -7.07 -21.34 -0.19
CA PRO A 135 -6.10 -22.43 0.06
C PRO A 135 -4.70 -22.09 -0.49
N MET A 136 -4.64 -21.33 -1.58
CA MET A 136 -3.40 -20.77 -2.13
C MET A 136 -3.69 -19.54 -2.98
N GLY A 137 -2.65 -18.77 -3.28
CA GLY A 137 -2.75 -17.57 -4.08
C GLY A 137 -1.46 -16.75 -4.09
N PHE A 138 -1.56 -15.52 -4.54
CA PHE A 138 -0.46 -14.57 -4.55
C PHE A 138 -0.96 -13.14 -4.32
N GLU A 139 -0.02 -12.27 -3.98
CA GLU A 139 -0.23 -10.84 -3.87
C GLU A 139 0.36 -10.15 -5.11
N ILE A 140 -0.48 -9.39 -5.83
CA ILE A 140 -0.06 -8.50 -6.91
C ILE A 140 0.44 -7.22 -6.27
N VAL A 141 1.73 -6.91 -6.44
CA VAL A 141 2.34 -5.69 -5.89
C VAL A 141 2.82 -4.79 -7.01
N CYS A 142 2.44 -3.52 -6.94
CA CYS A 142 2.85 -2.53 -7.92
C CYS A 142 3.97 -1.66 -7.38
N HIS A 143 4.84 -1.23 -8.30
CA HIS A 143 5.68 -0.08 -8.03
C HIS A 143 4.83 1.20 -7.83
N PRO A 144 5.35 2.23 -7.14
CA PRO A 144 4.57 3.42 -6.83
C PRO A 144 4.14 4.20 -8.09
N MET A 145 2.85 4.51 -8.18
CA MET A 145 2.23 5.25 -9.28
C MET A 145 1.47 6.45 -8.76
N THR A 146 1.49 7.60 -9.45
CA THR A 146 0.46 8.62 -9.21
C THR A 146 -0.93 8.06 -9.53
N TYR A 147 -1.99 8.54 -8.86
CA TYR A 147 -3.35 8.06 -9.12
C TYR A 147 -3.75 8.15 -10.60
N GLN A 148 -3.45 9.27 -11.27
CA GLN A 148 -3.73 9.45 -12.70
C GLN A 148 -3.02 8.39 -13.56
N TYR A 149 -1.73 8.13 -13.30
CA TYR A 149 -0.98 7.09 -14.01
C TYR A 149 -1.62 5.71 -13.80
N ALA A 150 -2.07 5.39 -12.58
CA ALA A 150 -2.74 4.13 -12.31
C ALA A 150 -4.03 4.00 -13.15
N LEU A 151 -4.82 5.06 -13.30
CA LEU A 151 -6.03 5.02 -14.13
C LEU A 151 -5.72 4.74 -15.61
N THR A 152 -4.68 5.35 -16.17
CA THR A 152 -4.44 5.30 -17.62
C THR A 152 -3.51 4.17 -18.06
N GLU A 153 -2.53 3.80 -17.23
CA GLU A 153 -1.45 2.88 -17.62
C GLU A 153 -1.50 1.53 -16.91
N PHE A 154 -2.22 1.40 -15.79
CA PHE A 154 -2.32 0.10 -15.12
C PHE A 154 -3.11 -0.88 -16.02
N PRO A 155 -2.65 -2.14 -16.18
CA PRO A 155 -3.27 -3.10 -17.09
C PRO A 155 -4.56 -3.69 -16.49
N TRP A 156 -5.60 -2.89 -16.30
CA TRP A 156 -6.85 -3.25 -15.61
C TRP A 156 -7.51 -4.54 -16.11
N GLN A 157 -7.32 -4.89 -17.39
CA GLN A 157 -7.81 -6.14 -17.97
C GLN A 157 -7.25 -7.39 -17.31
N VAL A 158 -6.10 -7.31 -16.62
CA VAL A 158 -5.52 -8.42 -15.88
C VAL A 158 -6.48 -8.97 -14.83
N LEU A 159 -7.28 -8.12 -14.19
CA LEU A 159 -8.22 -8.55 -13.15
C LEU A 159 -9.36 -9.41 -13.76
N HIS A 160 -9.86 -9.01 -14.93
CA HIS A 160 -10.83 -9.81 -15.68
C HIS A 160 -10.23 -11.12 -16.20
N GLN A 161 -8.97 -11.11 -16.61
CA GLN A 161 -8.27 -12.33 -17.06
C GLN A 161 -8.11 -13.32 -15.90
N LEU A 162 -7.72 -12.84 -14.72
CA LEU A 162 -7.63 -13.66 -13.51
C LEU A 162 -9.01 -14.22 -13.11
N ALA A 163 -10.06 -13.41 -13.17
CA ALA A 163 -11.42 -13.89 -12.90
C ALA A 163 -11.85 -15.02 -13.87
N ARG A 164 -11.49 -14.92 -15.16
CA ARG A 164 -11.75 -15.98 -16.15
C ARG A 164 -10.96 -17.27 -15.90
N LEU A 165 -9.83 -17.18 -15.21
CA LEU A 165 -9.07 -18.34 -14.73
C LEU A 165 -9.66 -18.95 -13.45
N GLY A 166 -10.82 -18.46 -12.99
CA GLY A 166 -11.43 -18.91 -11.74
C GLY A 166 -10.72 -18.40 -10.51
N CYS A 167 -9.89 -17.36 -10.63
CA CYS A 167 -9.36 -16.67 -9.45
C CYS A 167 -10.51 -15.99 -8.70
N GLU A 168 -10.42 -16.00 -7.38
CA GLU A 168 -11.44 -15.50 -6.49
C GLU A 168 -10.85 -14.56 -5.44
N THR A 169 -11.74 -13.83 -4.79
CA THR A 169 -11.43 -13.03 -3.60
C THR A 169 -12.36 -13.43 -2.47
N GLY A 170 -12.07 -13.00 -1.24
CA GLY A 170 -12.87 -13.37 -0.10
C GLY A 170 -12.51 -12.61 1.16
N PRO A 171 -13.24 -12.85 2.27
CA PRO A 171 -13.09 -12.11 3.52
C PRO A 171 -11.70 -12.28 4.17
N GLY A 172 -10.98 -13.35 3.81
CA GLY A 172 -9.63 -13.63 4.29
C GLY A 172 -8.53 -12.84 3.59
N VAL A 173 -8.82 -12.22 2.44
CA VAL A 173 -7.84 -11.49 1.62
C VAL A 173 -8.14 -10.00 1.51
N GLY A 174 -7.09 -9.20 1.29
CA GLY A 174 -7.14 -7.75 1.35
C GLY A 174 -6.62 -7.03 0.10
N LEU A 175 -6.95 -5.75 0.07
CA LEU A 175 -6.38 -4.75 -0.79
C LEU A 175 -5.74 -3.67 0.10
N HIS A 176 -4.44 -3.46 -0.04
CA HIS A 176 -3.69 -2.43 0.67
C HIS A 176 -3.22 -1.34 -0.30
N VAL A 177 -3.29 -0.09 0.14
CA VAL A 177 -2.83 1.07 -0.62
C VAL A 177 -1.80 1.83 0.19
N HIS A 178 -0.57 1.90 -0.31
CA HIS A 178 0.53 2.66 0.27
C HIS A 178 0.54 4.08 -0.31
N ALA A 179 0.28 5.11 0.49
CA ALA A 179 0.45 6.51 0.10
C ALA A 179 1.82 7.04 0.53
N SER A 180 2.61 7.58 -0.39
CA SER A 180 3.92 8.16 -0.07
C SER A 180 3.79 9.35 0.88
N ARG A 181 4.59 9.38 1.94
CA ARG A 181 4.62 10.48 2.93
C ARG A 181 4.99 11.82 2.31
N ALA A 182 5.75 11.82 1.23
CA ALA A 182 6.11 13.03 0.48
C ALA A 182 4.89 13.77 -0.08
N GLY A 183 3.77 13.07 -0.32
CA GLY A 183 2.51 13.65 -0.78
C GLY A 183 1.79 14.50 0.26
N PHE A 184 2.23 14.48 1.52
CA PHE A 184 1.67 15.28 2.59
C PHE A 184 2.54 16.52 2.85
N THR A 185 1.90 17.66 3.09
CA THR A 185 2.58 18.94 3.40
C THR A 185 3.26 18.97 4.78
N GLY A 186 3.03 17.93 5.61
CA GLY A 186 3.71 17.73 6.88
C GLY A 186 2.87 16.93 7.88
N PRO A 187 3.35 16.78 9.13
CA PRO A 187 2.66 16.02 10.16
C PRO A 187 1.23 16.52 10.46
N ALA A 188 0.97 17.82 10.36
CA ALA A 188 -0.38 18.36 10.58
C ALA A 188 -1.38 17.88 9.51
N HIS A 189 -0.94 17.78 8.26
CA HIS A 189 -1.76 17.23 7.18
C HIS A 189 -2.00 15.73 7.37
N ILE A 190 -0.96 14.94 7.67
CA ILE A 190 -1.12 13.50 7.99
C ILE A 190 -2.11 13.32 9.15
N PHE A 191 -2.02 14.15 10.20
CA PHE A 191 -2.97 14.13 11.31
C PHE A 191 -4.42 14.36 10.83
N ARG A 192 -4.67 15.39 10.01
CA ARG A 192 -6.01 15.67 9.47
C ARG A 192 -6.55 14.51 8.64
N TRP A 193 -5.72 13.94 7.76
CA TRP A 193 -6.08 12.79 6.93
C TRP A 193 -6.44 11.57 7.78
N MET A 194 -5.56 11.17 8.71
CA MET A 194 -5.83 10.05 9.62
C MET A 194 -7.10 10.32 10.45
N LYS A 195 -7.32 11.55 10.92
CA LYS A 195 -8.54 11.92 11.66
C LYS A 195 -9.80 11.77 10.82
N LEU A 196 -9.78 12.17 9.54
CA LEU A 196 -10.89 11.94 8.61
C LEU A 196 -11.21 10.45 8.50
N VAL A 197 -10.20 9.62 8.20
CA VAL A 197 -10.37 8.17 8.03
C VAL A 197 -10.89 7.50 9.30
N TYR A 198 -10.28 7.77 10.46
CA TYR A 198 -10.68 7.15 11.73
C TYR A 198 -12.02 7.68 12.29
N ARG A 199 -12.45 8.88 11.93
CA ARG A 199 -13.76 9.42 12.35
C ARG A 199 -14.91 8.79 11.58
N ASN A 200 -14.70 8.49 10.31
CA ASN A 200 -15.70 7.94 9.41
C ASN A 200 -15.50 6.43 9.21
N SER A 201 -15.16 5.70 10.28
CA SER A 201 -14.82 4.28 10.19
C SER A 201 -15.93 3.44 9.57
N ASP A 202 -17.19 3.79 9.83
CA ASP A 202 -18.34 3.01 9.35
C ASP A 202 -18.53 3.20 7.84
N GLN A 203 -18.43 4.45 7.36
CA GLN A 203 -18.49 4.78 5.94
C GLN A 203 -17.28 4.22 5.19
N VAL A 204 -16.08 4.33 5.76
CA VAL A 204 -14.86 3.74 5.19
C VAL A 204 -14.96 2.23 5.15
N SER A 205 -15.51 1.58 6.18
CA SER A 205 -15.71 0.12 6.20
C SER A 205 -16.74 -0.34 5.17
N ARG A 206 -17.80 0.45 4.93
CA ARG A 206 -18.77 0.21 3.87
C ARG A 206 -18.12 0.29 2.49
N LEU A 207 -17.35 1.36 2.21
CA LEU A 207 -16.57 1.48 0.97
C LEU A 207 -15.55 0.33 0.83
N ALA A 208 -14.93 -0.06 1.93
CA ALA A 208 -13.98 -1.16 1.98
C ALA A 208 -14.62 -2.55 1.84
N ARG A 209 -15.94 -2.66 1.93
CA ARG A 209 -16.72 -3.91 1.88
C ARG A 209 -16.27 -4.97 2.90
N ARG A 210 -15.56 -4.56 3.96
CA ARG A 210 -15.17 -5.44 5.08
C ARG A 210 -14.84 -4.65 6.34
N THR A 211 -14.94 -5.34 7.47
CA THR A 211 -14.21 -5.02 8.70
C THR A 211 -13.30 -6.20 9.03
N SER A 212 -12.01 -5.92 9.26
CA SER A 212 -11.00 -6.98 9.43
C SER A 212 -10.21 -6.82 10.71
N ARG A 213 -9.97 -7.93 11.43
CA ARG A 213 -9.03 -7.98 12.56
C ARG A 213 -7.59 -7.64 12.19
N TYR A 214 -7.26 -7.66 10.89
CA TYR A 214 -5.93 -7.28 10.38
C TYR A 214 -5.84 -5.81 9.97
N ALA A 215 -6.95 -5.07 10.02
CA ALA A 215 -7.05 -3.64 9.74
C ALA A 215 -8.08 -2.93 10.66
N PRO A 216 -8.02 -3.11 11.99
CA PRO A 216 -9.02 -2.56 12.91
C PRO A 216 -8.91 -1.03 13.02
N PHE A 217 -10.05 -0.38 13.27
CA PHE A 217 -10.13 1.05 13.64
C PHE A 217 -10.01 1.23 15.16
N GLU A 218 -8.88 0.82 15.75
CA GLU A 218 -8.73 0.82 17.22
C GLU A 218 -8.73 2.24 17.81
N LEU A 219 -9.41 2.37 18.95
CA LEU A 219 -9.48 3.63 19.71
C LEU A 219 -8.12 4.09 20.21
N ASP A 220 -7.23 3.17 20.63
CA ASP A 220 -5.87 3.51 21.07
C ASP A 220 -5.08 4.16 19.94
N THR A 221 -5.05 3.51 18.77
CA THR A 221 -4.39 4.06 17.57
C THR A 221 -5.00 5.40 17.16
N ARG A 222 -6.33 5.52 17.18
CA ARG A 222 -7.04 6.79 16.92
C ARG A 222 -6.62 7.90 17.90
N SER A 223 -6.39 7.58 19.17
CA SER A 223 -5.95 8.55 20.19
C SER A 223 -4.50 9.00 19.96
N ARG A 224 -3.66 8.12 19.38
CA ARG A 224 -2.23 8.34 19.12
C ARG A 224 -1.91 8.97 17.77
N VAL A 225 -2.91 9.25 16.94
CA VAL A 225 -2.74 9.84 15.58
C VAL A 225 -1.82 11.06 15.57
N LYS A 226 -1.87 11.91 16.59
CA LYS A 226 -0.99 13.09 16.73
C LYS A 226 0.50 12.72 16.73
N ASP A 227 0.87 11.63 17.38
CA ASP A 227 2.25 11.17 17.42
C ASP A 227 2.61 10.36 16.18
N LEU A 228 1.70 9.50 15.71
CA LEU A 228 1.88 8.71 14.49
C LEU A 228 2.15 9.58 13.26
N ALA A 229 1.50 10.74 13.18
CA ALA A 229 1.67 11.68 12.09
C ALA A 229 3.09 12.26 11.99
N LYS A 230 3.89 12.21 13.08
CA LYS A 230 5.28 12.69 13.10
C LYS A 230 6.28 11.70 12.46
N GLY A 231 5.82 10.49 12.09
CA GLY A 231 6.58 9.52 11.32
C GLY A 231 6.77 8.17 12.01
N ALA A 232 7.31 7.20 11.25
CA ALA A 232 7.36 5.78 11.62
C ALA A 232 8.05 5.49 12.97
N ARG A 233 8.99 6.32 13.44
CA ARG A 233 9.61 6.16 14.76
C ARG A 233 8.60 6.23 15.92
N HIS A 234 7.48 6.96 15.74
CA HIS A 234 6.42 7.08 16.74
C HIS A 234 5.43 5.90 16.69
N ALA A 235 5.54 5.06 15.65
CA ALA A 235 4.82 3.79 15.54
C ALA A 235 5.54 2.65 16.27
N VAL A 236 6.80 2.83 16.68
CA VAL A 236 7.58 1.79 17.37
C VAL A 236 6.81 1.29 18.60
N GLY A 237 6.57 -0.02 18.66
CA GLY A 237 5.80 -0.66 19.72
C GLY A 237 4.28 -0.72 19.51
N LEU A 238 3.74 -0.09 18.46
CA LEU A 238 2.36 -0.31 18.04
C LEU A 238 2.21 -1.58 17.19
N PRO A 239 1.11 -2.33 17.30
CA PRO A 239 0.77 -3.39 16.35
C PRO A 239 0.74 -2.86 14.92
N ARG A 240 1.28 -3.61 13.96
CA ARG A 240 1.21 -3.26 12.53
C ARG A 240 -0.21 -3.40 11.95
N TYR A 241 -1.02 -4.27 12.55
CA TYR A 241 -2.39 -4.54 12.11
C TYR A 241 -3.31 -3.44 12.59
N GLN A 242 -3.49 -2.43 11.75
CA GLN A 242 -4.30 -1.25 11.99
C GLN A 242 -4.91 -0.80 10.66
N ALA A 243 -6.04 -0.10 10.69
CA ALA A 243 -6.67 0.47 9.50
C ALA A 243 -5.65 1.27 8.66
N ILE A 244 -4.84 2.11 9.32
CA ILE A 244 -3.67 2.77 8.75
C ILE A 244 -2.44 2.25 9.45
N ASN A 245 -1.57 1.53 8.73
CA ASN A 245 -0.27 1.11 9.22
C ASN A 245 0.77 2.24 9.02
N PRO A 246 1.32 2.82 10.11
CA PRO A 246 2.26 3.93 10.03
C PRO A 246 3.74 3.49 10.08
N HIS A 247 4.02 2.19 10.18
CA HIS A 247 5.38 1.65 10.25
C HIS A 247 6.20 1.84 8.98
N PRO A 248 5.65 1.74 7.76
CA PRO A 248 6.43 2.01 6.56
C PRO A 248 7.07 3.39 6.64
N ARG A 249 8.39 3.42 6.42
CA ARG A 249 9.18 4.64 6.61
C ARG A 249 8.75 5.74 5.66
N ASP A 250 8.57 5.39 4.39
CA ASP A 250 8.37 6.35 3.30
C ASP A 250 6.88 6.44 2.88
N THR A 251 6.01 5.59 3.43
CA THR A 251 4.58 5.55 3.10
C THR A 251 3.69 5.47 4.35
N LEU A 252 2.40 5.69 4.18
CA LEU A 252 1.33 5.30 5.09
C LEU A 252 0.50 4.25 4.35
N GLU A 253 0.26 3.10 4.96
CA GLU A 253 -0.44 1.99 4.31
C GLU A 253 -1.89 1.93 4.82
N LEU A 254 -2.85 2.12 3.93
CA LEU A 254 -4.27 1.96 4.19
C LEU A 254 -4.66 0.50 3.89
N ARG A 255 -5.09 -0.23 4.92
CA ARG A 255 -5.24 -1.70 4.90
C ARG A 255 -6.69 -2.18 4.85
N VAL A 256 -7.65 -1.26 4.77
CA VAL A 256 -9.04 -1.54 5.12
C VAL A 256 -9.79 -2.32 4.04
N PHE A 257 -9.45 -2.16 2.77
CA PHE A 257 -10.23 -2.66 1.65
C PHE A 257 -10.21 -4.19 1.54
N ALA A 258 -11.36 -4.76 1.22
CA ALA A 258 -11.46 -6.14 0.75
C ALA A 258 -10.76 -6.30 -0.60
N SER A 259 -10.19 -7.47 -0.83
CA SER A 259 -9.71 -7.80 -2.17
C SER A 259 -10.88 -7.93 -3.15
N THR A 260 -10.64 -7.57 -4.41
CA THR A 260 -11.62 -7.60 -5.50
C THR A 260 -10.93 -7.77 -6.85
N LEU A 261 -11.62 -8.42 -7.79
CA LEU A 261 -11.22 -8.50 -9.20
C LEU A 261 -12.05 -7.56 -10.08
N ASP A 262 -12.88 -6.70 -9.48
CA ASP A 262 -13.57 -5.62 -10.17
C ASP A 262 -12.63 -4.40 -10.28
N PRO A 263 -12.24 -3.98 -11.51
CA PRO A 263 -11.36 -2.83 -11.68
C PRO A 263 -11.91 -1.54 -11.10
N GLY A 264 -13.23 -1.31 -11.18
CA GLY A 264 -13.88 -0.11 -10.64
C GLY A 264 -13.71 -0.02 -9.13
N GLN A 265 -13.85 -1.14 -8.40
CA GLN A 265 -13.64 -1.18 -6.95
C GLN A 265 -12.17 -0.92 -6.57
N VAL A 266 -11.20 -1.49 -7.31
CA VAL A 266 -9.77 -1.20 -7.06
C VAL A 266 -9.46 0.28 -7.35
N GLN A 267 -9.98 0.81 -8.46
CA GLN A 267 -9.84 2.23 -8.81
C GLN A 267 -10.48 3.14 -7.75
N ALA A 268 -11.63 2.78 -7.20
CA ALA A 268 -12.29 3.51 -6.11
C ALA A 268 -11.47 3.49 -4.82
N ALA A 269 -10.79 2.39 -4.48
CA ALA A 269 -9.88 2.33 -3.33
C ALA A 269 -8.65 3.24 -3.50
N LEU A 270 -8.06 3.27 -4.71
CA LEU A 270 -6.98 4.20 -5.04
C LEU A 270 -7.47 5.65 -4.99
N ALA A 271 -8.64 5.92 -5.58
CA ALA A 271 -9.29 7.22 -5.60
C ALA A 271 -9.59 7.73 -4.18
N PHE A 272 -10.14 6.89 -3.31
CA PHE A 272 -10.38 7.26 -1.91
C PHE A 272 -9.08 7.65 -1.20
N THR A 273 -8.01 6.89 -1.44
CA THR A 273 -6.71 7.18 -0.84
C THR A 273 -6.17 8.53 -1.31
N GLU A 274 -6.12 8.78 -2.62
CA GLU A 274 -5.67 10.06 -3.21
C GLU A 274 -6.56 11.23 -2.76
N ALA A 275 -7.88 11.09 -2.93
CA ALA A 275 -8.84 12.16 -2.74
C ALA A 275 -8.99 12.56 -1.28
N SER A 276 -8.96 11.60 -0.35
CA SER A 276 -9.00 11.90 1.08
C SER A 276 -7.74 12.66 1.53
N ILE A 277 -6.57 12.36 0.96
CA ILE A 277 -5.35 13.13 1.20
C ILE A 277 -5.51 14.54 0.65
N ALA A 278 -5.86 14.67 -0.63
CA ALA A 278 -6.05 15.97 -1.29
C ALA A 278 -7.07 16.86 -0.55
N TYR A 279 -8.22 16.32 -0.17
CA TYR A 279 -9.26 17.03 0.59
C TYR A 279 -8.72 17.59 1.91
N THR A 280 -7.94 16.81 2.66
CA THR A 280 -7.42 17.23 3.97
C THR A 280 -6.19 18.16 3.92
N ALA A 281 -5.62 18.39 2.74
CA ALA A 281 -4.43 19.22 2.57
C ALA A 281 -4.66 20.64 3.09
N ASP A 282 -5.81 21.23 2.73
CA ASP A 282 -6.11 22.65 2.95
C ASP A 282 -7.18 22.89 4.03
N LEU A 283 -7.65 21.83 4.71
CA LEU A 283 -8.61 21.98 5.80
C LEU A 283 -8.06 22.86 6.92
N THR A 284 -8.70 24.01 7.11
CA THR A 284 -8.44 24.94 8.20
C THR A 284 -9.12 24.50 9.49
N VAL A 285 -8.68 25.05 10.63
CA VAL A 285 -9.32 24.81 11.93
C VAL A 285 -10.79 25.22 11.91
N ALA A 286 -11.13 26.35 11.27
CA ALA A 286 -12.52 26.81 11.16
C ALA A 286 -13.39 25.83 10.36
N GLN A 287 -12.90 25.34 9.22
CA GLN A 287 -13.61 24.31 8.43
C GLN A 287 -13.77 23.00 9.22
N ILE A 288 -12.73 22.59 9.95
CA ILE A 288 -12.81 21.41 10.82
C ILE A 288 -13.89 21.58 11.90
N HIS A 289 -14.00 22.76 12.52
CA HIS A 289 -15.07 23.06 13.48
C HIS A 289 -16.46 23.08 12.84
N ALA A 290 -16.55 23.45 11.57
CA ALA A 290 -17.78 23.44 10.78
C ALA A 290 -18.10 22.06 10.15
N GLY A 291 -17.48 20.97 10.64
CA GLY A 291 -17.75 19.61 10.15
C GLY A 291 -16.83 19.15 9.02
N GLY A 292 -15.70 19.81 8.75
CA GLY A 292 -14.79 19.41 7.67
C GLY A 292 -14.17 18.01 7.78
N TRP A 293 -14.37 17.30 8.89
CA TRP A 293 -14.04 15.88 9.03
C TRP A 293 -15.23 14.93 8.89
N ASP A 294 -16.42 15.45 8.61
CA ASP A 294 -17.63 14.67 8.45
C ASP A 294 -17.68 14.10 7.03
N TRP A 295 -18.20 12.87 6.91
CA TRP A 295 -18.25 12.15 5.64
C TRP A 295 -18.96 12.95 4.54
N GLU A 296 -20.07 13.61 4.88
CA GLU A 296 -20.89 14.39 3.95
C GLU A 296 -20.11 15.52 3.28
N GLN A 297 -19.28 16.23 4.05
CA GLN A 297 -18.43 17.32 3.52
C GLN A 297 -17.37 16.79 2.56
N PHE A 298 -16.79 15.63 2.87
CA PHE A 298 -15.85 14.97 1.97
C PHE A 298 -16.54 14.51 0.68
N THR A 299 -17.72 13.89 0.77
CA THR A 299 -18.45 13.43 -0.43
C THR A 299 -18.98 14.57 -1.28
N ASP A 300 -19.43 15.67 -0.69
CA ASP A 300 -19.83 16.87 -1.44
C ASP A 300 -18.63 17.49 -2.17
N TRP A 301 -17.46 17.53 -1.53
CA TRP A 301 -16.23 17.97 -2.20
C TRP A 301 -15.84 17.03 -3.37
N LEU A 302 -16.11 15.73 -3.27
CA LEU A 302 -15.81 14.74 -4.30
C LEU A 302 -16.70 14.87 -5.55
N THR A 303 -18.00 15.16 -5.39
CA THR A 303 -18.96 15.17 -6.54
C THR A 303 -18.60 16.22 -7.60
N HIS A 304 -17.82 17.23 -7.22
CA HIS A 304 -17.36 18.29 -8.12
C HIS A 304 -16.03 17.96 -8.81
N ARG A 305 -15.54 16.72 -8.73
CA ARG A 305 -14.20 16.29 -9.19
C ARG A 305 -14.26 15.06 -10.09
N LEU A 306 -14.26 15.31 -11.39
CA LEU A 306 -14.34 14.26 -12.41
C LEU A 306 -13.14 13.30 -12.37
N GLU A 307 -11.98 13.76 -11.90
CA GLU A 307 -10.81 12.93 -11.71
C GLU A 307 -11.07 11.76 -10.73
N TYR A 308 -12.02 11.89 -9.80
CA TYR A 308 -12.38 10.85 -8.84
C TYR A 308 -13.69 10.11 -9.19
N ALA A 309 -14.10 10.14 -10.47
CA ALA A 309 -15.31 9.47 -10.95
C ALA A 309 -15.45 7.99 -10.50
N PRO A 310 -14.38 7.16 -10.47
CA PRO A 310 -14.51 5.78 -9.96
C PRO A 310 -15.00 5.70 -8.52
N LEU A 311 -14.56 6.60 -7.64
CA LEU A 311 -15.03 6.65 -6.26
C LEU A 311 -16.47 7.13 -6.16
N VAL A 312 -16.83 8.17 -6.92
CA VAL A 312 -18.19 8.71 -6.94
C VAL A 312 -19.19 7.64 -7.40
N ALA A 313 -18.86 6.89 -8.46
CA ALA A 313 -19.69 5.80 -8.96
C ALA A 313 -19.83 4.68 -7.92
N GLU A 314 -18.75 4.28 -7.25
CA GLU A 314 -18.79 3.24 -6.22
C GLU A 314 -19.62 3.67 -5.00
N LEU A 315 -19.51 4.92 -4.57
CA LEU A 315 -20.32 5.45 -3.47
C LEU A 315 -21.81 5.51 -3.82
N ALA A 316 -22.16 5.88 -5.05
CA ALA A 316 -23.54 5.87 -5.52
C ALA A 316 -24.13 4.44 -5.55
N HIS A 317 -23.38 3.48 -6.10
CA HIS A 317 -23.79 2.08 -6.13
C HIS A 317 -23.97 1.49 -4.72
N LEU A 318 -23.08 1.85 -3.78
CA LEU A 318 -23.22 1.47 -2.38
C LEU A 318 -24.44 2.12 -1.70
N ALA A 319 -24.85 3.32 -2.11
CA ALA A 319 -26.04 3.97 -1.58
C ALA A 319 -27.33 3.25 -2.02
N GLU A 320 -27.42 2.92 -3.31
CA GLU A 320 -28.56 2.20 -3.90
C GLU A 320 -28.80 0.84 -3.22
N GLN A 321 -27.72 0.09 -2.92
CA GLN A 321 -27.81 -1.19 -2.22
C GLN A 321 -28.42 -1.09 -0.81
N ILE A 322 -28.33 0.08 -0.16
CA ILE A 322 -28.89 0.31 1.18
C ILE A 322 -30.38 0.56 1.07
N ASP A 323 -30.75 1.47 0.16
CA ASP A 323 -32.14 1.84 -0.07
C ASP A 323 -32.96 0.60 -0.45
N GLU A 324 -32.39 -0.30 -1.25
CA GLU A 324 -32.99 -1.60 -1.57
C GLU A 324 -33.14 -2.51 -0.33
N GLN A 325 -32.11 -2.62 0.52
CA GLN A 325 -32.16 -3.46 1.73
C GLN A 325 -33.15 -2.93 2.77
N GLU A 326 -33.19 -1.62 2.99
CA GLU A 326 -34.14 -0.97 3.90
C GLU A 326 -35.58 -1.05 3.35
N GLY A 327 -35.76 -0.89 2.03
CA GLY A 327 -37.06 -1.08 1.37
C GLY A 327 -37.62 -2.49 1.50
N VAL A 328 -36.77 -3.51 1.42
CA VAL A 328 -37.17 -4.92 1.64
C VAL A 328 -37.54 -5.19 3.11
N LEU A 329 -36.78 -4.64 4.06
CA LEU A 329 -37.06 -4.78 5.50
C LEU A 329 -38.33 -4.04 5.95
N CYS A 330 -38.68 -2.93 5.31
CA CYS A 330 -39.94 -2.22 5.59
C CYS A 330 -41.17 -2.87 4.92
N ALA A 331 -40.96 -3.73 3.92
CA ALA A 331 -42.02 -4.45 3.21
C ALA A 331 -42.29 -5.87 3.76
N SER A 332 -41.49 -6.35 4.72
CA SER A 332 -41.59 -7.65 5.40
C SER A 332 -42.22 -7.56 6.78
#